data_AF-A0A944BMF5-F1
#
_entry.id   AF-A0A944BMF5-F1
#
_cell.length_a   1.000
_cell.length_b   1.000
_cell.length_c   1.000
_cell.angle_alpha   90.00
_cell.angle_beta   90.00
_cell.angle_gamma   90.00
#
_symmetry.space_group_name_H-M   'P 1'
#
loop_
_entity.id
_entity.type
_entity.pdbx_description
1 polymer ?
#
loop_
_entity_poly.entity_id
_entity_poly.type
_entity_poly.pdbx_seq_one_letter_code
_entity_poly.pdbx_strand_id
1 'polypeptide(L)'
;LTVDEDDFGEREYIYRGTLHKGALAIVTGKKLTITVPMPGYDHGYTFEGAAQEIFKVENALNVTNPAERRTFSYINPHSQLTFVGDPKQEYEIHFHIYDNCKGENNFRWVVVRAELY
;
A
#
# COMPACT_ATOMS: atom_id res chain seq x y z
N LEU A 1 11.06 6.44 -7.44
CA LEU A 1 10.44 5.10 -7.34
C LEU A 1 11.30 4.15 -8.13
N THR A 2 11.81 3.10 -7.51
CA THR A 2 12.48 1.99 -8.20
C THR A 2 11.47 0.87 -8.41
N VAL A 3 11.59 0.12 -9.51
CA VAL A 3 10.73 -1.04 -9.78
C VAL A 3 11.64 -2.24 -9.90
N ASP A 4 11.45 -3.22 -9.01
CA ASP A 4 12.12 -4.51 -9.05
C ASP A 4 11.09 -5.54 -9.53
N GLU A 5 11.43 -6.29 -10.58
CA GLU A 5 10.59 -7.36 -11.13
C GLU A 5 11.29 -8.69 -10.86
N ASP A 6 10.58 -9.66 -10.28
CA ASP A 6 11.12 -10.98 -10.02
C ASP A 6 11.02 -11.92 -11.25
N ASP A 7 11.60 -13.11 -11.14
CA ASP A 7 11.58 -14.11 -12.21
C ASP A 7 10.17 -14.63 -12.56
N PHE A 8 9.16 -14.31 -11.75
CA PHE A 8 7.75 -14.65 -11.94
C PHE A 8 6.92 -13.49 -12.50
N GLY A 9 7.54 -12.33 -12.75
CA GLY A 9 6.90 -11.11 -13.25
C GLY A 9 6.15 -10.32 -12.19
N GLU A 10 6.32 -10.64 -10.90
CA GLU A 10 5.80 -9.85 -9.80
C GLU A 10 6.63 -8.56 -9.67
N ARG A 11 5.93 -7.44 -9.50
CA ARG A 11 6.57 -6.11 -9.40
C ARG A 11 6.48 -5.57 -7.99
N GLU A 12 7.63 -5.27 -7.42
CA GLU A 12 7.76 -4.47 -6.22
C GLU A 12 8.15 -3.03 -6.58
N TYR A 13 7.44 -2.07 -6.01
CA TYR A 13 7.70 -0.65 -6.20
C TYR A 13 8.29 -0.06 -4.92
N ILE A 14 9.49 0.51 -5.02
CA ILE A 14 10.24 1.01 -3.87
C ILE A 14 10.30 2.54 -3.91
N TYR A 15 9.81 3.16 -2.84
CA TYR A 15 9.93 4.58 -2.56
C TYR A 15 10.96 4.79 -1.44
N ARG A 16 11.84 5.79 -1.62
CA ARG A 16 12.76 6.26 -0.58
C ARG A 16 12.61 7.77 -0.46
N GLY A 17 12.32 8.26 0.74
CA GLY A 17 12.20 9.70 1.02
C GLY A 17 11.19 10.04 2.11
N THR A 18 10.78 11.30 2.14
CA THR A 18 9.83 11.84 3.13
C THR A 18 8.42 12.01 2.55
N LEU A 19 7.39 11.75 3.37
CA LEU A 19 5.99 11.93 2.98
C LEU A 19 5.35 13.09 3.75
N HIS A 20 4.50 13.86 3.08
CA HIS A 20 3.64 14.83 3.75
C HIS A 20 2.47 14.13 4.45
N LYS A 21 2.03 14.68 5.59
CA LYS A 21 0.84 14.20 6.29
C LYS A 21 -0.42 14.41 5.45
N GLY A 22 -1.33 13.45 5.53
CA GLY A 22 -2.67 13.56 4.94
C GLY A 22 -3.04 12.38 4.06
N ALA A 23 -4.13 12.58 3.31
CA ALA A 23 -4.71 11.57 2.45
C ALA A 23 -3.78 11.21 1.30
N LEU A 24 -3.69 9.93 1.01
CA LEU A 24 -2.90 9.37 -0.07
C LEU A 24 -3.76 8.56 -1.02
N ALA A 25 -3.36 8.55 -2.28
CA ALA A 25 -3.85 7.62 -3.28
C ALA A 25 -2.64 6.90 -3.89
N ILE A 26 -2.73 5.57 -3.99
CA ILE A 26 -1.76 4.78 -4.73
C ILE A 26 -2.24 4.73 -6.17
N VAL A 27 -1.41 5.17 -7.11
CA VAL A 27 -1.73 5.15 -8.54
C VAL A 27 -0.67 4.40 -9.34
N THR A 28 -1.10 3.67 -10.36
CA THR A 28 -0.23 2.88 -11.24
C THR A 28 -0.54 3.10 -12.72
N GLY A 29 0.29 2.51 -13.59
CA GLY A 29 0.22 2.60 -15.04
C GLY A 29 0.99 3.80 -15.61
N LYS A 30 1.22 3.78 -16.94
CA LYS A 30 2.02 4.82 -17.63
C LYS A 30 1.49 6.25 -17.46
N LYS A 31 0.18 6.40 -17.29
CA LYS A 31 -0.49 7.69 -17.07
C LYS A 31 -0.78 7.97 -15.60
N LEU A 32 -0.43 7.05 -14.68
CA LEU A 32 -0.73 7.14 -13.26
C LEU A 32 -2.22 7.36 -12.98
N THR A 33 -3.09 6.74 -13.79
CA THR A 33 -4.55 6.91 -13.71
C THR A 33 -5.25 5.78 -12.99
N ILE A 34 -4.59 4.64 -12.80
CA ILE A 34 -5.20 3.47 -12.15
C ILE A 34 -5.03 3.67 -10.66
N THR A 35 -6.11 4.01 -9.96
CA THR A 35 -6.09 4.05 -8.49
C THR A 35 -6.17 2.64 -7.96
N VAL A 36 -5.26 2.30 -7.06
CA VAL A 36 -5.23 1.02 -6.35
C VAL A 36 -5.83 1.22 -4.95
N PRO A 37 -6.79 0.39 -4.49
CA PRO A 37 -7.53 -0.69 -5.14
C PRO A 37 -9.02 -0.35 -5.42
N MET A 38 -9.55 -1.00 -6.48
CA MET A 38 -10.83 -0.77 -7.20
C MET A 38 -12.07 -0.56 -6.31
N PRO A 39 -13.00 0.37 -6.65
CA PRO A 39 -14.19 0.61 -5.84
C PRO A 39 -15.10 -0.63 -5.79
N GLY A 40 -15.34 -1.15 -4.58
CA GLY A 40 -16.16 -2.32 -4.32
C GLY A 40 -15.89 -2.91 -2.94
N TYR A 41 -16.51 -4.04 -2.63
CA TYR A 41 -16.12 -4.87 -1.49
C TYR A 41 -14.87 -5.66 -1.84
N ASP A 42 -14.24 -6.31 -0.85
CA ASP A 42 -13.15 -7.27 -1.06
C ASP A 42 -11.76 -6.72 -1.38
N HIS A 43 -11.57 -5.40 -1.42
CA HIS A 43 -10.28 -4.75 -1.70
C HIS A 43 -9.57 -4.35 -0.42
N GLY A 44 -8.26 -4.07 -0.47
CA GLY A 44 -7.59 -3.62 0.74
C GLY A 44 -6.08 -3.46 0.71
N TYR A 45 -5.55 -3.28 1.92
CA TYR A 45 -4.13 -3.11 2.20
C TYR A 45 -3.68 -4.09 3.27
N THR A 46 -2.46 -4.62 3.13
CA THR A 46 -1.70 -5.18 4.25
C THR A 46 -0.58 -4.21 4.60
N PHE A 47 -0.46 -3.81 5.85
CA PHE A 47 0.68 -3.06 6.36
C PHE A 47 1.60 -3.97 7.16
N GLU A 48 2.88 -4.01 6.81
CA GLU A 48 3.90 -4.84 7.46
C GLU A 48 5.03 -3.97 8.04
N GLY A 49 5.59 -4.39 9.16
CA GLY A 49 6.72 -3.68 9.79
C GLY A 49 6.30 -2.28 10.26
N ALA A 50 7.09 -1.24 9.92
CA ALA A 50 6.81 0.14 10.32
C ALA A 50 5.60 0.74 9.59
N ALA A 51 5.14 0.13 8.48
CA ALA A 51 4.01 0.60 7.71
C ALA A 51 2.72 0.67 8.56
N GLN A 52 2.59 -0.22 9.56
CA GLN A 52 1.45 -0.25 10.47
C GLN A 52 1.32 1.00 11.35
N GLU A 53 2.42 1.70 11.57
CA GLU A 53 2.49 2.85 12.48
C GLU A 53 2.39 4.17 11.71
N ILE A 54 2.77 4.16 10.43
CA ILE A 54 2.84 5.37 9.60
C ILE A 54 1.70 5.48 8.60
N PHE A 55 0.94 4.41 8.37
CA PHE A 55 -0.27 4.43 7.55
C PHE A 55 -1.50 4.06 8.37
N LYS A 56 -2.61 4.74 8.05
CA LYS A 56 -3.92 4.48 8.63
C LYS A 56 -4.95 4.42 7.51
N VAL A 57 -5.90 3.51 7.59
CA VAL A 57 -7.06 3.47 6.69
C VAL A 57 -8.33 3.77 7.49
N GLU A 58 -8.94 4.90 7.21
CA GLU A 58 -10.18 5.34 7.84
C GLU A 58 -11.40 4.76 7.12
N ASN A 59 -12.54 4.65 7.82
CA ASN A 59 -13.79 4.08 7.30
C ASN A 59 -13.61 2.69 6.66
N ALA A 60 -12.76 1.85 7.26
CA ALA A 60 -12.42 0.51 6.81
C ALA A 60 -12.50 -0.49 7.98
N LEU A 61 -12.61 -1.78 7.67
CA LEU A 61 -12.41 -2.83 8.65
C LEU A 61 -10.91 -3.10 8.78
N ASN A 62 -10.33 -2.71 9.91
CA ASN A 62 -8.92 -2.91 10.20
C ASN A 62 -8.76 -4.08 11.19
N VAL A 63 -7.99 -5.08 10.80
CA VAL A 63 -7.67 -6.26 11.62
C VAL A 63 -6.16 -6.28 11.84
N THR A 64 -5.74 -6.02 13.07
CA THR A 64 -4.31 -6.02 13.44
C THR A 64 -3.93 -7.37 14.07
N ASN A 65 -2.83 -7.95 13.59
CA ASN A 65 -2.15 -9.08 14.19
C ASN A 65 -0.79 -8.61 14.75
N PRO A 66 -0.72 -8.29 16.05
CA PRO A 66 0.52 -7.80 16.66
C PRO A 66 1.65 -8.83 16.64
N ALA A 67 1.33 -10.12 16.72
CA ALA A 67 2.34 -11.19 16.73
C ALA A 67 3.11 -11.27 15.41
N GLU A 68 2.43 -11.01 14.29
CA GLU A 68 3.05 -10.97 12.97
C GLU A 68 3.52 -9.58 12.55
N ARG A 69 3.26 -8.55 13.35
CA ARG A 69 3.45 -7.14 12.95
C ARG A 69 2.79 -6.87 11.59
N ARG A 70 1.51 -7.24 11.49
CA ARG A 70 0.69 -7.03 10.30
C ARG A 70 -0.65 -6.37 10.63
N THR A 71 -1.11 -5.49 9.76
CA THR A 71 -2.48 -4.96 9.78
C THR A 71 -3.14 -5.16 8.42
N PHE A 72 -4.30 -5.83 8.41
CA PHE A 72 -5.13 -6.03 7.23
C PHE A 72 -6.26 -5.01 7.24
N SER A 73 -6.40 -4.23 6.17
CA SER A 73 -7.39 -3.16 6.04
C SER A 73 -8.31 -3.46 4.87
N TYR A 74 -9.52 -3.93 5.14
CA TYR A 74 -10.55 -4.18 4.13
C TYR A 74 -11.32 -2.89 3.86
N ILE A 75 -11.28 -2.44 2.61
CA ILE A 75 -11.79 -1.13 2.22
C ILE A 75 -13.14 -1.19 1.50
N ASN A 76 -13.78 -0.03 1.42
CA ASN A 76 -14.96 0.26 0.63
C ASN A 76 -14.80 1.64 -0.05
N PRO A 77 -15.75 2.10 -0.89
CA PRO A 77 -15.64 3.39 -1.58
C PRO A 77 -15.51 4.63 -0.69
N HIS A 78 -15.78 4.55 0.61
CA HIS A 78 -15.64 5.65 1.57
C HIS A 78 -14.35 5.57 2.41
N SER A 79 -13.55 4.52 2.22
CA SER A 79 -12.30 4.34 2.95
C SER A 79 -11.23 5.32 2.47
N GLN A 80 -10.37 5.77 3.40
CA GLN A 80 -9.32 6.74 3.11
C GLN A 80 -7.98 6.29 3.68
N LEU A 81 -7.01 6.06 2.80
CA LEU A 81 -5.62 5.86 3.17
C LEU A 81 -4.99 7.20 3.56
N THR A 82 -4.32 7.25 4.70
CA THR A 82 -3.69 8.45 5.25
C THR A 82 -2.29 8.11 5.75
N PHE A 83 -1.31 8.94 5.42
CA PHE A 83 -0.01 8.93 6.07
C PHE A 83 -0.05 9.74 7.36
N VAL A 84 0.31 9.09 8.47
CA VAL A 84 0.31 9.62 9.83
C VAL A 84 1.71 9.64 10.47
N GLY A 85 2.74 9.18 9.76
CA GLY A 85 4.13 9.18 10.20
C GLY A 85 4.76 10.57 10.36
N ASP A 86 6.05 10.60 10.69
CA ASP A 86 6.81 11.86 10.84
C ASP A 86 7.22 12.38 9.44
N PRO A 87 6.75 13.56 9.01
CA PRO A 87 7.11 14.11 7.70
C PRO A 87 8.59 14.53 7.58
N LYS A 88 9.35 14.50 8.67
CA LYS A 88 10.80 14.77 8.68
C LYS A 88 11.66 13.51 8.61
N GLN A 89 11.05 12.34 8.79
CA GLN A 89 11.75 11.05 8.75
C GLN A 89 11.78 10.52 7.31
N GLU A 90 12.93 10.02 6.87
CA GLU A 90 13.03 9.27 5.63
C GLU A 90 12.55 7.83 5.85
N TYR A 91 11.76 7.34 4.91
CA TYR A 91 11.25 5.99 4.91
C TYR A 91 11.65 5.29 3.62
N GLU A 92 11.99 4.01 3.73
CA GLU A 92 11.99 3.10 2.61
C GLU A 92 10.66 2.33 2.63
N ILE A 93 9.85 2.50 1.58
CA ILE A 93 8.49 1.96 1.49
C ILE A 93 8.39 1.10 0.24
N HIS A 94 8.09 -0.17 0.47
CA HIS A 94 7.91 -1.19 -0.55
C HIS A 94 6.43 -1.41 -0.76
N PHE A 95 5.98 -1.31 -2.00
CA PHE A 95 4.62 -1.57 -2.41
C PHE A 95 4.62 -2.79 -3.32
N HIS A 96 4.00 -3.86 -2.86
CA HIS A 96 3.66 -5.00 -3.70
C HIS A 96 2.18 -4.91 -4.02
N ILE A 97 1.86 -4.71 -5.30
CA ILE A 97 0.47 -4.72 -5.76
C ILE A 97 0.20 -6.10 -6.32
N TYR A 98 -0.67 -6.87 -5.67
CA TYR A 98 -1.15 -8.12 -6.25
C TYR A 98 -2.01 -7.78 -7.47
N ASP A 99 -1.36 -7.71 -8.63
CA ASP A 99 -1.97 -7.86 -9.94
C ASP A 99 -1.99 -9.37 -10.20
N ASN A 100 -3.11 -9.95 -10.65
CA ASN A 100 -3.14 -11.39 -10.86
C ASN A 100 -2.19 -11.67 -12.05
N CYS A 101 -0.99 -12.18 -11.78
CA CYS A 101 0.11 -12.40 -12.72
C CYS A 101 -0.31 -13.34 -13.85
N LYS A 102 -1.11 -12.84 -14.82
CA LYS A 102 -1.61 -13.45 -16.06
C LYS A 102 -2.70 -12.60 -16.77
N GLY A 103 -2.61 -11.26 -16.71
CA GLY A 103 -3.39 -10.38 -17.61
C GLY A 103 -4.82 -10.06 -17.18
N GLU A 104 -5.22 -10.41 -15.97
CA GLU A 104 -6.40 -9.82 -15.33
C GLU A 104 -5.94 -8.61 -14.54
N ASN A 105 -6.36 -7.39 -14.94
CA ASN A 105 -6.08 -6.14 -14.22
C ASN A 105 -6.78 -6.14 -12.85
N ASN A 106 -6.31 -6.95 -11.91
CA ASN A 106 -6.96 -7.22 -10.64
C ASN A 106 -6.14 -6.63 -9.50
N PHE A 107 -6.11 -5.30 -9.41
CA PHE A 107 -5.42 -4.56 -8.35
C PHE A 107 -6.21 -4.59 -7.04
N ARG A 108 -6.56 -5.78 -6.54
CA ARG A 108 -7.46 -5.94 -5.39
C ARG A 108 -6.77 -5.60 -4.07
N TRP A 109 -5.49 -5.92 -3.96
CA TRP A 109 -4.79 -5.89 -2.68
C TRP A 109 -3.38 -5.36 -2.82
N VAL A 110 -2.98 -4.48 -1.89
CA VAL A 110 -1.62 -3.93 -1.83
C VAL A 110 -0.97 -4.30 -0.51
N VAL A 111 0.19 -4.93 -0.57
CA VAL A 111 1.05 -5.10 0.59
C VAL A 111 2.02 -3.93 0.63
N VAL A 112 2.09 -3.27 1.78
CA VAL A 112 2.95 -2.13 2.04
C VAL A 112 3.85 -2.50 3.21
N ARG A 113 5.14 -2.61 2.94
CA ARG A 113 6.18 -2.78 3.96
C ARG A 113 6.95 -1.48 4.06
N ALA A 114 7.25 -1.05 5.28
CA ALA A 114 8.10 0.11 5.49
C ALA A 114 9.16 -0.15 6.56
N GLU A 115 10.32 0.47 6.35
CA GLU A 115 11.45 0.50 7.26
C GLU A 115 11.93 1.95 7.42
N LEU A 116 12.56 2.24 8.55
CA LEU A 116 13.21 3.53 8.77
C LEU A 116 14.49 3.57 7.94
N TYR A 117 14.71 4.68 7.23
CA TYR A 117 15.90 4.91 6.40
C TYR A 117 16.75 6.02 7.02
#